data_AF-A0AAD9PK41-F1
#
_entry.id   AF-A0AAD9PK41-F1
#
_cell.length_a   1.000
_cell.length_b   1.000
_cell.length_c   1.000
_cell.angle_alpha   90.00
_cell.angle_beta   90.00
_cell.angle_gamma   90.00
#
_symmetry.space_group_name_H-M   'P 1'
#
loop_
_entity.id
_entity.type
_entity.pdbx_description
1 polymer ?
#
loop_
_entity_poly.entity_id
_entity_poly.type
_entity_poly.pdbx_seq_one_letter_code
_entity_poly.pdbx_strand_id
1 'polypeptide(L)'
;MTELTLGELKRQRELEQSQNTTNDSQDEANVKTRVFKNVNVKKRKSKAPVELPSNAPFNPFEAKLKKGNKTRYVPRDPRFSEYSGPLDMEQYKKSYSFLNDMRREEAKEIRAAIKIANSSKSTQATNAALSKLSHLGITDLESAKRILNRLETQEMHLGKVEEIKQLKKSLVDAEKEKIMTTNKKPFYYSDKKVKQIYKQKRLEKINSAVTSSAINYGDAKAIHKQIEKRSKRKLQKERKRMPEILFNKE
;
A
#
# COMPACT_ATOMS: atom_id res chain seq x y z
N MET A 1 45.49 25.17 -7.58
CA MET A 1 44.37 24.36 -7.07
C MET A 1 43.24 25.33 -6.75
N THR A 2 42.36 25.60 -7.71
CA THR A 2 41.24 26.54 -7.53
C THR A 2 40.12 25.84 -6.78
N GLU A 3 39.79 26.33 -5.58
CA GLU A 3 38.67 25.83 -4.79
C GLU A 3 37.35 26.22 -5.45
N LEU A 4 36.55 25.22 -5.82
CA LEU A 4 35.22 25.42 -6.39
C LEU A 4 34.26 25.91 -5.30
N THR A 5 33.44 26.89 -5.64
CA THR A 5 32.44 27.43 -4.72
C THR A 5 31.29 26.44 -4.50
N LEU A 6 30.59 26.55 -3.36
CA LEU A 6 29.50 25.63 -2.98
C LEU A 6 28.38 25.55 -4.04
N GLY A 7 28.18 26.63 -4.81
CA GLY A 7 27.21 26.67 -5.91
C GLY A 7 27.63 25.85 -7.13
N GLU A 8 28.93 25.80 -7.43
CA GLU A 8 29.49 25.03 -8.55
C GLU A 8 29.49 23.53 -8.25
N LEU A 9 29.78 23.15 -7.01
CA LEU A 9 29.65 21.76 -6.53
C LEU A 9 28.21 21.25 -6.66
N LYS A 10 27.21 22.11 -6.41
CA LYS A 10 25.80 21.73 -6.55
C LYS A 10 25.41 21.52 -8.01
N ARG A 11 25.90 22.37 -8.93
CA ARG A 11 25.69 22.19 -10.38
C ARG A 11 26.32 20.92 -10.93
N GLN A 12 27.53 20.58 -10.48
CA GLN A 12 28.18 19.31 -10.89
C GLN A 12 27.35 18.10 -10.46
N ARG A 13 26.80 18.12 -9.24
CA ARG A 13 25.96 17.02 -8.72
C ARG A 13 24.64 16.86 -9.48
N GLU A 14 24.03 17.97 -9.89
CA GLU A 14 22.80 17.95 -10.71
C GLU A 14 23.07 17.44 -12.14
N LEU A 15 24.24 17.78 -12.71
CA LEU A 15 24.69 17.25 -14.00
C LEU A 15 24.98 15.75 -13.93
N GLU A 16 25.67 15.27 -12.90
CA GLU A 16 25.93 13.83 -12.69
C GLU A 16 24.64 13.01 -12.51
N GLN A 17 23.65 13.56 -11.80
CA GLN A 17 22.34 12.90 -11.64
C GLN A 17 21.56 12.83 -12.96
N SER A 18 21.69 13.84 -13.82
CA SER A 18 21.04 13.81 -15.14
C SER A 18 21.67 12.81 -16.10
N GLN A 19 23.00 12.63 -16.07
CA GLN A 19 23.68 11.67 -16.96
C GLN A 19 23.49 10.20 -16.55
N ASN A 20 23.27 9.90 -15.27
CA ASN A 20 22.95 8.54 -14.83
C ASN A 20 21.53 8.08 -15.19
N THR A 21 20.61 8.99 -15.51
CA THR A 21 19.23 8.61 -15.91
C THR A 21 19.08 8.26 -17.40
N THR A 22 20.13 8.46 -18.21
CA THR A 22 20.08 8.25 -19.67
C THR A 22 20.75 6.95 -20.15
N ASN A 23 21.47 6.22 -19.27
CA ASN A 23 22.19 4.99 -19.66
C ASN A 23 21.49 3.67 -19.27
N ASP A 24 20.36 3.71 -18.58
CA ASP A 24 19.59 2.52 -18.16
C ASP A 24 18.40 2.20 -19.10
N SER A 25 18.46 2.65 -20.37
CA SER A 25 17.33 2.50 -21.32
C SER A 25 17.71 1.94 -22.69
N GLN A 26 18.87 1.26 -22.84
CA GLN A 26 19.28 0.68 -24.12
C GLN A 26 19.64 -0.82 -24.14
N ASP A 27 19.26 -1.61 -23.12
CA ASP A 27 19.48 -3.08 -23.12
C ASP A 27 18.19 -3.92 -22.91
N GLU A 28 17.08 -3.52 -23.52
CA GLU A 28 15.85 -4.33 -23.63
C GLU A 28 15.39 -4.40 -25.09
N ALA A 29 16.24 -4.96 -25.95
CA ALA A 29 15.94 -5.15 -27.37
C ALA A 29 16.45 -6.49 -27.91
N ASN A 30 16.03 -7.63 -27.35
CA ASN A 30 15.99 -8.88 -28.14
C ASN A 30 15.09 -10.00 -27.58
N VAL A 31 13.87 -9.71 -27.13
CA VAL A 31 12.84 -10.76 -27.08
C VAL A 31 12.07 -10.70 -28.40
N LYS A 32 12.54 -11.47 -29.39
CA LYS A 32 11.81 -11.78 -30.62
C LYS A 32 10.48 -12.45 -30.27
N THR A 33 9.47 -11.64 -29.97
CA THR A 33 8.07 -12.07 -30.03
C THR A 33 7.75 -12.31 -31.50
N ARG A 34 7.82 -13.58 -31.92
CA ARG A 34 7.19 -14.00 -33.18
C ARG A 34 5.70 -13.74 -33.02
N VAL A 35 5.25 -12.60 -33.53
CA VAL A 35 3.83 -12.34 -33.75
C VAL A 35 3.39 -13.33 -34.83
N PHE A 36 2.90 -14.49 -34.39
CA PHE A 36 2.14 -15.36 -35.26
C PHE A 36 0.91 -14.57 -35.68
N LYS A 37 0.88 -14.13 -36.96
CA LYS A 37 -0.36 -13.68 -37.59
C LYS A 37 -1.34 -14.84 -37.49
N ASN A 38 -2.27 -14.75 -36.54
CA ASN A 38 -3.44 -15.61 -36.50
C ASN A 38 -4.28 -15.26 -37.73
N VAL A 39 -4.01 -15.93 -38.84
CA VAL A 39 -4.92 -15.92 -39.99
C VAL A 39 -6.21 -16.56 -39.49
N ASN A 40 -7.25 -15.73 -39.33
CA ASN A 40 -8.60 -16.18 -39.04
C ASN A 40 -9.10 -17.00 -40.24
N VAL A 41 -8.77 -18.29 -40.26
CA VAL A 41 -9.36 -19.23 -41.22
C VAL A 41 -10.82 -19.40 -40.82
N LYS A 42 -11.72 -18.74 -41.57
CA LYS A 42 -13.16 -18.91 -41.42
C LYS A 42 -13.49 -20.39 -41.53
N LYS A 43 -13.93 -21.01 -40.42
CA LYS A 43 -14.44 -22.38 -40.42
C LYS A 43 -15.71 -22.42 -41.27
N ARG A 44 -15.69 -23.11 -42.41
CA ARG A 44 -16.87 -23.26 -43.28
C ARG A 44 -17.87 -24.20 -42.58
N LYS A 45 -19.14 -23.79 -42.52
CA LYS A 45 -20.25 -24.54 -41.90
C LYS A 45 -20.93 -25.50 -42.90
N SER A 46 -20.20 -26.12 -43.82
CA SER A 46 -20.78 -27.11 -44.74
C SER A 46 -20.39 -28.53 -44.29
N LYS A 47 -21.34 -29.46 -44.28
CA LYS A 47 -21.12 -30.90 -44.07
C LYS A 47 -20.41 -31.56 -45.27
N ALA A 48 -19.64 -30.79 -46.04
CA ALA A 48 -18.93 -31.27 -47.22
C ALA A 48 -17.61 -31.92 -46.80
N PRO A 49 -17.16 -32.96 -47.50
CA PRO A 49 -15.85 -33.56 -47.25
C PRO A 49 -14.74 -32.52 -47.45
N VAL A 50 -13.68 -32.63 -46.64
CA VAL A 50 -12.52 -31.73 -46.71
C VAL A 50 -11.63 -32.19 -47.86
N GLU A 51 -11.49 -31.36 -48.88
CA GLU A 51 -10.52 -31.58 -49.96
C GLU A 51 -9.11 -31.28 -49.45
N LEU A 52 -8.21 -32.26 -49.58
CA LEU A 52 -6.81 -32.13 -49.20
C LEU A 52 -5.96 -31.84 -50.45
N PRO A 53 -4.94 -30.98 -50.36
CA PRO A 53 -4.04 -30.74 -51.47
C PRO A 53 -3.26 -32.01 -51.82
N SER A 54 -3.15 -32.31 -53.11
CA SER A 54 -2.47 -33.51 -53.68
C SER A 54 -1.04 -33.71 -53.17
N ASN A 55 -0.37 -32.65 -52.73
CA ASN A 55 1.05 -32.66 -52.42
C ASN A 55 1.36 -32.92 -50.93
N ALA A 56 0.33 -33.19 -50.11
CA ALA A 56 0.50 -33.46 -48.69
C ALA A 56 -0.03 -34.86 -48.32
N PRO A 57 0.80 -35.78 -47.80
CA PRO A 57 0.32 -37.08 -47.32
C PRO A 57 -0.60 -36.88 -46.11
N PHE A 58 -1.80 -37.46 -46.17
CA PHE A 58 -2.74 -37.46 -45.05
C PHE A 58 -2.40 -38.60 -44.08
N ASN A 59 -1.97 -38.27 -42.86
CA ASN A 59 -1.77 -39.26 -41.81
C ASN A 59 -3.03 -39.40 -40.94
N PRO A 60 -3.87 -40.45 -41.10
CA PRO A 60 -5.10 -40.63 -40.32
C PRO A 60 -4.84 -40.91 -38.83
N PHE A 61 -3.62 -41.29 -38.45
CA PHE A 61 -3.26 -41.65 -37.07
C PHE A 61 -2.77 -40.47 -36.22
N GLU A 62 -2.32 -39.37 -36.85
CA GLU A 62 -1.92 -38.16 -36.12
C GLU A 62 -3.10 -37.39 -35.53
N ALA A 63 -4.27 -37.47 -36.17
CA ALA A 63 -5.46 -36.71 -35.75
C ALA A 63 -5.96 -37.09 -34.34
N LYS A 64 -5.63 -38.29 -33.84
CA LYS A 64 -6.08 -38.79 -32.53
C LYS A 64 -5.02 -38.73 -31.43
N LEU A 65 -3.79 -38.31 -31.73
CA LEU A 65 -2.75 -38.02 -30.73
C LEU A 65 -2.73 -36.55 -30.31
N LYS A 66 -3.83 -35.81 -30.52
CA LYS A 66 -4.17 -34.72 -29.61
C LYS A 66 -4.50 -35.37 -28.27
N LYS A 67 -3.45 -35.73 -27.52
CA LYS A 67 -3.50 -35.80 -26.06
C LYS A 67 -4.32 -34.58 -25.67
N GLY A 68 -5.57 -34.79 -25.23
CA GLY A 68 -6.35 -33.72 -24.67
C GLY A 68 -5.45 -32.98 -23.67
N ASN A 69 -5.60 -31.67 -23.56
CA ASN A 69 -4.77 -30.77 -22.73
C ASN A 69 -4.80 -31.13 -21.24
N LYS A 70 -4.56 -32.39 -20.86
CA LYS A 70 -4.08 -32.83 -19.57
C LYS A 70 -2.64 -32.35 -19.53
N THR A 71 -2.49 -31.08 -19.21
CA THR A 71 -1.27 -30.57 -18.62
C THR A 71 -0.84 -31.63 -17.60
N ARG A 72 0.31 -32.26 -17.81
CA ARG A 72 0.85 -33.22 -16.84
C ARG A 72 0.82 -32.49 -15.49
N TYR A 73 0.18 -33.08 -14.48
CA TYR A 73 0.04 -32.47 -13.16
C TYR A 73 1.43 -32.04 -12.71
N VAL A 74 1.65 -30.72 -12.62
CA VAL A 74 2.93 -30.20 -12.15
C VAL A 74 2.96 -30.57 -10.66
N PRO A 75 3.91 -31.38 -10.20
CA PRO A 75 4.02 -31.68 -8.78
C PRO A 75 4.30 -30.35 -8.05
N ARG A 76 3.24 -29.79 -7.48
CA ARG A 76 3.26 -28.62 -6.61
C ARG A 76 2.90 -29.08 -5.22
N ASP A 77 3.34 -28.32 -4.22
CA ASP A 77 2.89 -28.51 -2.85
C ASP A 77 1.34 -28.57 -2.84
N PRO A 78 0.73 -29.59 -2.21
CA PRO A 78 -0.72 -29.77 -2.19
C PRO A 78 -1.47 -28.56 -1.65
N ARG A 79 -0.84 -27.72 -0.81
CA ARG A 79 -1.40 -26.44 -0.33
C ARG A 79 -1.62 -25.43 -1.45
N PHE A 80 -0.88 -25.54 -2.55
CA PHE A 80 -1.02 -24.72 -3.75
C PHE A 80 -1.65 -25.51 -4.91
N SER A 81 -2.25 -26.67 -4.62
CA SER A 81 -3.02 -27.40 -5.62
C SER A 81 -4.32 -26.66 -5.94
N GLU A 82 -4.83 -26.87 -7.15
CA GLU A 82 -6.12 -26.32 -7.59
C GLU A 82 -7.28 -26.79 -6.70
N TYR A 83 -7.10 -27.90 -5.98
CA TYR A 83 -8.07 -28.45 -5.03
C TYR A 83 -8.19 -27.63 -3.73
N SER A 84 -7.22 -26.77 -3.41
CA SER A 84 -7.31 -25.89 -2.24
C SER A 84 -8.36 -24.77 -2.40
N GLY A 85 -8.90 -24.58 -3.61
CA GLY A 85 -9.90 -23.55 -3.91
C GLY A 85 -9.31 -22.14 -4.04
N PRO A 86 -10.16 -21.15 -4.40
CA PRO A 86 -9.75 -19.76 -4.51
C PRO A 86 -9.43 -19.17 -3.12
N LEU A 87 -8.48 -18.23 -3.06
CA LEU A 87 -8.09 -17.54 -1.83
C LEU A 87 -9.26 -16.72 -1.26
N ASP A 88 -9.82 -17.17 -0.13
CA ASP A 88 -10.73 -16.36 0.66
C ASP A 88 -9.95 -15.40 1.56
N MET A 89 -9.96 -14.12 1.17
CA MET A 89 -9.30 -13.05 1.91
C MET A 89 -9.94 -12.79 3.28
N GLU A 90 -11.22 -13.08 3.48
CA GLU A 90 -11.90 -12.88 4.77
C GLU A 90 -11.50 -13.99 5.75
N GLN A 91 -11.54 -15.25 5.31
CA GLN A 91 -11.06 -16.36 6.12
C GLN A 91 -9.56 -16.25 6.41
N TYR A 92 -8.73 -15.86 5.43
CA TYR A 92 -7.30 -15.59 5.66
C TYR A 92 -7.10 -14.54 6.77
N LYS A 93 -7.81 -13.42 6.70
CA LYS A 93 -7.73 -12.37 7.73
C LYS A 93 -8.13 -12.87 9.11
N LYS A 94 -9.14 -13.73 9.18
CA LYS A 94 -9.60 -14.32 10.44
C LYS A 94 -8.57 -15.30 11.00
N SER A 95 -8.04 -16.20 10.17
CA SER A 95 -7.03 -17.18 10.60
C SER A 95 -5.73 -16.54 11.04
N TYR A 96 -5.34 -15.41 10.43
CA TYR A 96 -4.12 -14.68 10.76
C TYR A 96 -4.36 -13.41 11.59
N SER A 97 -5.50 -13.31 12.29
CA SER A 97 -5.80 -12.13 13.12
C SER A 97 -4.79 -11.94 14.26
N PHE A 98 -4.22 -13.04 14.77
CA PHE A 98 -3.22 -13.04 15.83
C PHE A 98 -1.97 -12.22 15.48
N LEU A 99 -1.62 -12.08 14.19
CA LEU A 99 -0.51 -11.22 13.76
C LEU A 99 -0.77 -9.73 14.03
N ASN A 100 -2.04 -9.32 14.06
CA ASN A 100 -2.39 -7.95 14.44
C ASN A 100 -2.27 -7.77 15.95
N ASP A 101 -2.65 -8.79 16.72
CA ASP A 101 -2.61 -8.74 18.17
C ASP A 101 -1.17 -8.78 18.68
N MET A 102 -0.32 -9.66 18.15
CA MET A 102 1.12 -9.69 18.43
C MET A 102 1.78 -8.34 18.14
N ARG A 103 1.50 -7.72 16.99
CA ARG A 103 2.06 -6.39 16.67
C ARG A 103 1.60 -5.29 17.65
N ARG A 104 0.37 -5.37 18.16
CA ARG A 104 -0.14 -4.43 19.18
C ARG A 104 0.53 -4.65 20.53
N GLU A 105 0.77 -5.91 20.89
CA GLU A 105 1.51 -6.29 22.10
C GLU A 105 2.96 -5.82 22.03
N GLU A 106 3.66 -6.10 20.94
CA GLU A 106 5.02 -5.58 20.68
C GLU A 106 5.08 -4.05 20.80
N ALA A 107 4.15 -3.34 20.14
CA ALA A 107 4.09 -1.88 20.24
C ALA A 107 3.83 -1.40 21.68
N LYS A 108 3.01 -2.10 22.45
CA LYS A 108 2.71 -1.79 23.86
C LYS A 108 3.94 -2.00 24.75
N GLU A 109 4.68 -3.09 24.56
CA GLU A 109 5.91 -3.37 25.28
C GLU A 109 6.99 -2.33 24.99
N ILE A 110 7.20 -2.01 23.71
CA ILE A 110 8.15 -0.99 23.29
C ILE A 110 7.79 0.38 23.89
N ARG A 111 6.49 0.76 23.87
CA ARG A 111 6.03 2.00 24.52
C ARG A 111 6.29 1.99 26.02
N ALA A 112 6.05 0.86 26.70
CA ALA A 112 6.28 0.73 28.13
C ALA A 112 7.77 0.88 28.45
N ALA A 113 8.65 0.24 27.70
CA ALA A 113 10.09 0.35 27.87
C ALA A 113 10.59 1.79 27.64
N ILE A 114 10.13 2.45 26.56
CA ILE A 114 10.46 3.85 26.29
C ILE A 114 9.95 4.77 27.41
N LYS A 115 8.75 4.51 27.94
CA LYS A 115 8.18 5.29 29.04
C LYS A 115 9.04 5.16 30.30
N ILE A 116 9.41 3.93 30.67
CA ILE A 116 10.30 3.66 31.80
C ILE A 116 11.62 4.40 31.58
N ALA A 117 12.25 4.22 30.42
CA ALA A 117 13.54 4.83 30.11
C ALA A 117 13.51 6.37 30.12
N ASN A 118 12.41 7.00 29.72
CA ASN A 118 12.26 8.46 29.81
C ASN A 118 11.95 8.94 31.23
N SER A 119 11.27 8.13 32.05
CA SER A 119 10.92 8.47 33.43
C SER A 119 12.06 8.25 34.42
N SER A 120 12.86 7.21 34.21
CA SER A 120 13.99 6.87 35.07
C SER A 120 15.24 7.59 34.58
N LYS A 121 15.85 8.39 35.44
CA LYS A 121 17.21 8.93 35.19
C LYS A 121 18.32 7.88 35.39
N SER A 122 17.97 6.67 35.84
CA SER A 122 18.91 5.58 36.12
C SER A 122 19.12 4.71 34.88
N THR A 123 20.40 4.55 34.50
CA THR A 123 20.85 3.68 33.41
C THR A 123 20.52 2.20 33.66
N GLN A 124 20.46 1.77 34.92
CA GLN A 124 20.12 0.37 35.24
C GLN A 124 18.67 0.05 34.90
N ALA A 125 17.75 0.97 35.24
CA ALA A 125 16.34 0.81 34.95
C ALA A 125 16.07 0.85 33.43
N THR A 126 16.81 1.68 32.68
CA THR A 126 16.72 1.71 31.22
C THR A 126 17.19 0.40 30.61
N ASN A 127 18.33 -0.13 31.06
CA ASN A 127 18.89 -1.38 30.55
C ASN A 127 17.99 -2.58 30.89
N ALA A 128 17.41 -2.62 32.08
CA ALA A 128 16.46 -3.66 32.48
C ALA A 128 15.13 -3.60 31.69
N ALA A 129 14.72 -2.42 31.25
CA ALA A 129 13.55 -2.27 30.38
C ALA A 129 13.86 -2.71 28.93
N LEU A 130 15.06 -2.38 28.43
CA LEU A 130 15.51 -2.76 27.09
C LEU A 130 15.84 -4.25 26.97
N SER A 131 16.35 -4.88 28.03
CA SER A 131 16.65 -6.32 28.03
C SER A 131 15.42 -7.18 27.80
N LYS A 132 14.23 -6.73 28.23
CA LYS A 132 12.95 -7.39 27.92
C LYS A 132 12.65 -7.43 26.43
N LEU A 133 13.14 -6.44 25.68
CA LEU A 133 12.96 -6.32 24.23
C LEU A 133 14.10 -6.98 23.43
N SER A 134 15.04 -7.66 24.09
CA SER A 134 16.18 -8.31 23.43
C SER A 134 15.73 -9.33 22.36
N HIS A 135 14.62 -10.03 22.60
CA HIS A 135 14.02 -10.97 21.66
C HIS A 135 13.55 -10.31 20.34
N LEU A 136 13.31 -8.99 20.35
CA LEU A 136 12.97 -8.19 19.17
C LEU A 136 14.21 -7.57 18.49
N GLY A 137 15.41 -7.86 18.99
CA GLY A 137 16.66 -7.27 18.49
C GLY A 137 16.81 -5.79 18.85
N ILE A 138 16.14 -5.32 19.90
CA ILE A 138 16.15 -3.92 20.33
C ILE A 138 17.16 -3.76 21.48
N THR A 139 18.30 -3.14 21.19
CA THR A 139 19.36 -2.89 22.18
C THR A 139 19.29 -1.48 22.74
N ASP A 140 18.94 -0.51 21.88
CA ASP A 140 19.11 0.90 22.19
C ASP A 140 17.76 1.64 22.26
N LEU A 141 17.71 2.70 23.06
CA LEU A 141 16.52 3.54 23.20
C LEU A 141 16.10 4.17 21.86
N GLU A 142 17.08 4.61 21.05
CA GLU A 142 16.81 5.17 19.72
C GLU A 142 16.25 4.13 18.75
N SER A 143 16.79 2.91 18.79
CA SER A 143 16.28 1.78 18.00
C SER A 143 14.83 1.46 18.37
N ALA A 144 14.50 1.45 19.67
CA ALA A 144 13.15 1.26 20.18
C ALA A 144 12.18 2.32 19.65
N LYS A 145 12.58 3.61 19.70
CA LYS A 145 11.78 4.72 19.15
C LYS A 145 11.55 4.58 17.66
N ARG A 146 12.58 4.18 16.89
CA ARG A 146 12.48 3.99 15.44
C ARG A 146 11.51 2.86 15.09
N ILE A 147 11.61 1.73 15.79
CA ILE A 147 10.74 0.57 15.58
C ILE A 147 9.30 0.91 15.96
N LEU A 148 9.08 1.60 17.08
CA LEU A 148 7.74 2.04 17.47
C LEU A 148 7.11 2.93 16.39
N ASN A 149 7.85 3.92 15.88
CA ASN A 149 7.36 4.79 14.81
C ASN A 149 7.02 3.97 13.54
N ARG A 150 7.84 2.97 13.19
CA ARG A 150 7.56 2.06 12.07
C ARG A 150 6.27 1.27 12.28
N LEU A 151 6.07 0.69 13.47
CA LEU A 151 4.85 -0.07 13.79
C LEU A 151 3.61 0.84 13.74
N GLU A 152 3.68 2.03 14.33
CA GLU A 152 2.57 2.99 14.32
C GLU A 152 2.24 3.48 12.90
N THR A 153 3.25 3.78 12.09
CA THR A 153 3.02 4.18 10.68
C THR A 153 2.40 3.05 9.86
N GLN A 154 2.83 1.81 10.08
CA GLN A 154 2.26 0.64 9.43
C GLN A 154 0.80 0.40 9.85
N GLU A 155 0.50 0.52 11.15
CA GLU A 155 -0.87 0.40 11.68
C GLU A 155 -1.79 1.48 11.08
N MET A 156 -1.35 2.73 11.05
CA MET A 156 -2.08 3.83 10.42
C MET A 156 -2.34 3.59 8.93
N HIS A 157 -1.37 3.03 8.21
CA HIS A 157 -1.53 2.67 6.81
C HIS A 157 -2.56 1.55 6.63
N LEU A 158 -2.48 0.49 7.42
CA LEU A 158 -3.42 -0.64 7.37
C LEU A 158 -4.85 -0.19 7.69
N GLY A 159 -5.04 0.59 8.76
CA GLY A 159 -6.35 1.15 9.12
C GLY A 159 -6.94 1.96 7.97
N LYS A 160 -6.15 2.82 7.32
CA LYS A 160 -6.61 3.59 6.14
C LYS A 160 -7.03 2.67 4.98
N VAL A 161 -6.29 1.61 4.71
CA VAL A 161 -6.64 0.65 3.64
C VAL A 161 -7.96 -0.05 3.96
N GLU A 162 -8.16 -0.44 5.21
CA GLU A 162 -9.40 -1.09 5.67
C GLU A 162 -10.60 -0.15 5.61
N GLU A 163 -10.47 1.10 6.07
CA GLU A 163 -11.50 2.12 5.96
C GLU A 163 -11.93 2.37 4.51
N ILE A 164 -10.97 2.43 3.58
CA ILE A 164 -11.26 2.59 2.16
C ILE A 164 -12.00 1.35 1.60
N LYS A 165 -11.59 0.14 2.01
CA LYS A 165 -12.26 -1.11 1.60
C LYS A 165 -13.70 -1.14 2.11
N GLN A 166 -13.93 -0.79 3.38
CA GLN A 166 -15.26 -0.70 3.97
C GLN A 166 -16.12 0.35 3.27
N LEU A 167 -15.54 1.52 2.96
CA LEU A 167 -16.24 2.58 2.23
C LEU A 167 -16.65 2.10 0.83
N LYS A 168 -15.76 1.40 0.11
CA LYS A 168 -16.10 0.80 -1.20
C LYS A 168 -17.24 -0.21 -1.07
N LYS A 169 -17.18 -1.10 -0.07
CA LYS A 169 -18.25 -2.07 0.22
C LYS A 169 -19.59 -1.36 0.48
N SER A 170 -19.61 -0.35 1.35
CA SER A 170 -20.83 0.42 1.64
C SER A 170 -21.41 1.15 0.42
N LEU A 171 -20.56 1.65 -0.48
CA LEU A 171 -21.02 2.33 -1.69
C LEU A 171 -21.62 1.34 -2.70
N VAL A 172 -21.02 0.16 -2.81
CA VAL A 172 -21.55 -0.93 -3.63
C VAL A 172 -22.88 -1.42 -3.08
N ASP A 173 -22.98 -1.63 -1.77
CA ASP A 173 -24.21 -2.09 -1.12
C ASP A 173 -25.33 -1.03 -1.25
N ALA A 174 -25.03 0.25 -1.02
CA ALA A 174 -25.98 1.33 -1.24
C ALA A 174 -26.44 1.45 -2.71
N GLU A 175 -25.59 1.10 -3.68
CA GLU A 175 -25.97 1.09 -5.09
C GLU A 175 -26.86 -0.11 -5.42
N LYS A 176 -26.61 -1.28 -4.83
CA LYS A 176 -27.50 -2.45 -4.97
C LYS A 176 -28.93 -2.13 -4.53
N GLU A 177 -29.07 -1.49 -3.37
CA GLU A 177 -30.38 -1.04 -2.85
C GLU A 177 -31.09 -0.07 -3.81
N LYS A 178 -30.33 0.87 -4.42
CA LYS A 178 -30.89 1.79 -5.42
C LYS A 178 -31.32 1.09 -6.70
N ILE A 179 -30.58 0.07 -7.13
CA ILE A 179 -30.95 -0.70 -8.32
C ILE A 179 -32.25 -1.46 -8.06
N MET A 180 -32.37 -2.08 -6.88
CA MET A 180 -33.58 -2.80 -6.49
C MET A 180 -34.82 -1.89 -6.44
N THR A 181 -34.65 -0.64 -5.98
CA THR A 181 -35.76 0.31 -5.87
C THR A 181 -36.10 1.03 -7.17
N THR A 182 -35.09 1.43 -7.95
CA THR A 182 -35.28 2.31 -9.12
C THR A 182 -35.21 1.59 -10.46
N ASN A 183 -34.77 0.32 -10.48
CA ASN A 183 -34.50 -0.47 -11.70
C ASN A 183 -33.59 0.24 -12.72
N LYS A 184 -32.82 1.24 -12.29
CA LYS A 184 -31.88 1.97 -13.14
C LYS A 184 -30.60 1.15 -13.33
N LYS A 185 -29.82 1.54 -14.35
CA LYS A 185 -28.52 0.92 -14.63
C LYS A 185 -27.56 1.13 -13.45
N PRO A 186 -26.78 0.11 -13.06
CA PRO A 186 -25.84 0.19 -11.95
C PRO A 186 -24.73 1.23 -12.23
N PHE A 187 -24.44 2.08 -11.26
CA PHE A 187 -23.31 3.00 -11.32
C PHE A 187 -22.32 2.76 -10.17
N TYR A 188 -21.14 2.23 -10.50
CA TYR A 188 -20.08 2.00 -9.53
C TYR A 188 -18.99 3.08 -9.61
N TYR A 189 -18.58 3.59 -8.45
CA TYR A 189 -17.52 4.59 -8.37
C TYR A 189 -16.14 4.01 -8.70
N SER A 190 -15.34 4.78 -9.43
CA SER A 190 -13.92 4.47 -9.65
C SER A 190 -13.09 4.60 -8.37
N ASP A 191 -11.98 3.88 -8.27
CA ASP A 191 -11.12 3.90 -7.09
C ASP A 191 -10.60 5.31 -6.75
N LYS A 192 -10.34 6.14 -7.77
CA LYS A 192 -9.96 7.55 -7.59
C LYS A 192 -11.08 8.34 -6.90
N LYS A 193 -12.34 8.11 -7.31
CA LYS A 193 -13.50 8.79 -6.73
C LYS A 193 -13.78 8.30 -5.31
N VAL A 194 -13.65 6.99 -5.04
CA VAL A 194 -13.74 6.40 -3.69
C VAL A 194 -12.72 7.06 -2.75
N LYS A 195 -11.46 7.21 -3.19
CA LYS A 195 -10.42 7.91 -2.40
C LYS A 195 -10.74 9.39 -2.17
N GLN A 196 -11.38 10.06 -3.13
CA GLN A 196 -11.83 11.45 -2.97
C GLN A 196 -12.95 11.55 -1.93
N ILE A 197 -13.95 10.67 -1.99
CA ILE A 197 -15.05 10.61 -1.02
C ILE A 197 -14.50 10.31 0.38
N TYR A 198 -13.54 9.38 0.50
CA TYR A 198 -12.85 9.11 1.77
C TYR A 198 -12.20 10.36 2.37
N LYS A 199 -11.48 11.15 1.54
CA LYS A 199 -10.89 12.43 1.98
C LYS A 199 -11.96 13.43 2.43
N GLN A 200 -13.06 13.55 1.69
CA GLN A 200 -14.17 14.44 2.04
C GLN A 200 -14.81 14.06 3.38
N LYS A 201 -15.19 12.78 3.56
CA LYS A 201 -15.71 12.28 4.84
C LYS A 201 -14.75 12.53 6.01
N ARG A 202 -13.45 12.39 5.78
CA ARG A 202 -12.44 12.68 6.81
C ARG A 202 -12.38 14.17 7.15
N LEU A 203 -12.49 15.06 6.16
CA LEU A 203 -12.55 16.51 6.39
C LEU A 203 -13.85 16.90 7.11
N GLU A 204 -14.98 16.32 6.74
CA GLU A 204 -16.27 16.53 7.41
C GLU A 204 -16.22 16.08 8.88
N LYS A 205 -15.61 14.93 9.18
CA LYS A 205 -15.35 14.49 10.56
C LYS A 205 -14.50 15.48 11.36
N ILE A 206 -13.48 16.06 10.72
CA ILE A 206 -12.62 17.07 11.35
C ILE A 206 -13.42 18.35 11.60
N ASN A 207 -14.16 18.83 10.60
CA ASN A 207 -14.94 20.07 10.70
C ASN A 207 -16.05 19.94 11.75
N SER A 208 -16.79 18.82 11.75
CA SER A 208 -17.82 18.55 12.75
C SER A 208 -17.26 18.46 14.16
N ALA A 209 -16.08 17.86 14.35
CA ALA A 209 -15.39 17.85 15.64
C ALA A 209 -14.97 19.27 16.09
N VAL A 210 -14.51 20.11 15.16
CA VAL A 210 -14.14 21.50 15.44
C VAL A 210 -15.35 22.34 15.83
N THR A 211 -16.48 22.19 15.13
CA THR A 211 -17.70 22.94 15.42
C THR A 211 -18.43 22.43 16.66
N SER A 212 -18.25 21.15 17.01
CA SER A 212 -18.88 20.59 18.21
C SER A 212 -18.32 21.26 19.48
N SER A 213 -19.22 21.65 20.37
CA SER A 213 -18.92 22.24 21.68
C SER A 213 -18.28 21.23 22.66
N ALA A 214 -18.32 19.93 22.33
CA ALA A 214 -17.78 18.83 23.13
C ALA A 214 -16.25 18.67 22.94
N ILE A 215 -15.49 19.73 23.22
CA ILE A 215 -14.02 19.78 23.04
C ILE A 215 -13.30 18.73 23.91
N ASN A 216 -13.90 18.37 25.06
CA ASN A 216 -13.22 17.59 26.11
C ASN A 216 -13.48 16.08 26.07
N TYR A 217 -14.29 15.56 25.15
CA TYR A 217 -14.69 14.15 25.15
C TYR A 217 -14.39 13.43 23.83
N GLY A 218 -14.00 12.15 23.94
CA GLY A 218 -13.88 11.21 22.83
C GLY A 218 -12.96 11.64 21.67
N ASP A 219 -13.38 11.30 20.46
CA ASP A 219 -12.66 11.55 19.21
C ASP A 219 -12.49 13.05 18.91
N ALA A 220 -13.46 13.87 19.33
CA ALA A 220 -13.41 15.33 19.15
C ALA A 220 -12.20 15.94 19.87
N LYS A 221 -11.89 15.49 21.10
CA LYS A 221 -10.70 15.91 21.85
C LYS A 221 -9.40 15.56 21.14
N ALA A 222 -9.32 14.37 20.57
CA ALA A 222 -8.13 13.92 19.85
C ALA A 222 -7.88 14.77 18.59
N ILE A 223 -8.95 15.09 17.85
CA ILE A 223 -8.90 15.95 16.65
C ILE A 223 -8.49 17.39 17.05
N HIS A 224 -9.13 17.98 18.06
CA HIS A 224 -8.77 19.32 18.56
C HIS A 224 -7.30 19.41 18.96
N LYS A 225 -6.81 18.44 19.75
CA LYS A 225 -5.40 18.36 20.15
C LYS A 225 -4.47 18.22 18.95
N GLN A 226 -4.87 17.50 17.90
CA GLN A 226 -4.08 17.36 16.68
C GLN A 226 -4.01 18.68 15.89
N ILE A 227 -5.14 19.39 15.77
CA ILE A 227 -5.20 20.70 15.12
C ILE A 227 -4.35 21.72 15.88
N GLU A 228 -4.47 21.76 17.22
CA GLU A 228 -3.69 22.64 18.08
C GLU A 228 -2.18 22.38 17.97
N LYS A 229 -1.75 21.10 17.98
CA LYS A 229 -0.34 20.76 17.74
C LYS A 229 0.12 21.22 16.36
N ARG A 230 -0.73 21.13 15.34
CA ARG A 230 -0.41 21.57 13.98
C ARG A 230 -0.34 23.09 13.88
N SER A 231 -1.25 23.83 14.52
CA SER A 231 -1.23 25.30 14.54
C SER A 231 0.01 25.80 15.29
N LYS A 232 0.34 25.24 16.47
CA LYS A 232 1.57 25.55 17.21
C LYS A 232 2.84 25.32 16.37
N ARG A 233 2.91 24.20 15.64
CA ARG A 233 4.04 23.92 14.73
C ARG A 233 4.11 24.90 13.55
N LYS A 234 2.97 25.33 13.00
CA LYS A 234 2.94 26.34 11.94
C LYS A 234 3.41 27.70 12.46
N LEU A 235 2.87 28.13 13.60
CA LEU A 235 3.25 29.40 14.24
C LEU A 235 4.75 29.47 14.54
N GLN A 236 5.36 28.37 15.02
CA GLN A 236 6.81 28.31 15.22
C GLN A 236 7.60 28.47 13.92
N LYS A 237 7.11 27.92 12.80
CA LYS A 237 7.74 28.10 11.48
C LYS A 237 7.56 29.51 10.95
N GLU A 238 6.39 30.11 11.18
CA GLU A 238 6.10 31.50 10.80
C GLU A 238 6.97 32.48 11.59
N ARG A 239 7.10 32.31 12.91
CA ARG A 239 8.01 33.11 13.76
C ARG A 239 9.46 33.03 13.30
N LYS A 240 9.96 31.85 12.91
CA LYS A 240 11.32 31.67 12.36
C LYS A 240 11.52 32.28 10.97
N ARG A 241 10.43 32.50 10.22
CA ARG A 241 10.47 33.09 8.87
C ARG A 241 10.34 34.62 8.89
N MET A 242 9.81 35.19 9.97
CA MET A 242 9.73 36.64 10.13
C MET A 242 11.12 37.20 10.44
N PRO A 243 11.59 38.24 9.73
CA PRO A 243 12.84 38.92 10.06
C PRO A 243 12.73 39.59 11.44
N GLU A 244 13.79 39.49 12.25
CA GLU A 244 13.87 39.98 13.64
C GLU A 244 13.65 41.51 13.79
N ILE A 245 13.67 42.24 12.68
CA ILE A 245 13.63 43.72 12.62
C ILE A 245 12.29 44.30 13.14
N LEU A 246 11.25 43.49 13.32
CA LEU A 246 9.95 43.95 13.83
C LEU A 246 9.72 43.72 15.33
N PHE A 247 10.64 43.09 16.06
CA PHE A 247 10.48 42.81 17.50
C PHE A 247 11.25 43.77 18.43
N ASN A 248 12.09 44.66 17.89
CA ASN A 248 12.86 45.66 18.66
C ASN A 248 12.38 47.10 18.37
N LYS A 249 11.07 47.33 18.45
CA LYS A 249 10.50 48.69 18.53
C LYS A 249 9.54 48.73 19.69
N GLU A 250 10.11 48.94 20.88
CA GLU A 250 9.58 49.71 22.02
C GLU A 250 10.66 49.74 23.11
#